data_AF-A0A3D5J4Q4-F1
#
_entry.id   AF-A0A3D5J4Q4-F1
#
_cell.length_a   1.000
_cell.length_b   1.000
_cell.length_c   1.000
_cell.angle_alpha   90.00
_cell.angle_beta   90.00
_cell.angle_gamma   90.00
#
_symmetry.space_group_name_H-M   'P 1'
#
loop_
_entity.id
_entity.type
_entity.pdbx_description
1 polymer ?
#
loop_
_entity_poly.entity_id
_entity_poly.type
_entity_poly.pdbx_seq_one_letter_code
_entity_poly.pdbx_strand_id
1 'polypeptide(L)'
;GDWITFDKYGADGNVTEISLATVRVQNWDNTFTTIPTYSLISESFQNWRGMQESPGRRIKRAVYIKQNSVKFMTSENLEELKKVALIKKYITSRQEEINKFNTDNNIDKSLPLNGRNQTNLGIFRKYVDSYLNEHSAIHKELYIIVRHQAPTDKGIPIEILCFSRDKRWENFEYITADIFDHVIAAIPYFGLQLFESPSGDDITKLYGFQQEN
;
A
#
# COMPACT_ATOMS: atom_id res chain seq x y z
N GLY A 1 9.91 6.96 29.41
CA GLY A 1 9.34 8.28 29.11
C GLY A 1 8.70 8.24 27.74
N ASP A 2 8.53 9.39 27.09
CA ASP A 2 7.97 9.47 25.73
C ASP A 2 8.92 8.85 24.71
N TRP A 3 8.34 8.23 23.69
CA TRP A 3 9.09 7.88 22.48
C TRP A 3 9.19 9.12 21.58
N ILE A 4 10.42 9.52 21.28
CA ILE A 4 10.71 10.60 20.33
C ILE A 4 11.65 10.11 19.22
N THR A 5 11.53 10.71 18.04
CA THR A 5 12.50 10.58 16.96
C THR A 5 13.04 11.95 16.59
N PHE A 6 14.36 12.09 16.56
CA PHE A 6 15.09 13.31 16.23
C PHE A 6 16.28 12.97 15.32
N ASP A 7 16.02 12.96 14.01
CA ASP A 7 16.95 12.52 12.97
C ASP A 7 18.31 13.23 13.03
N LYS A 8 18.32 14.54 13.29
CA LYS A 8 19.56 15.34 13.37
C LYS A 8 20.54 14.80 14.43
N TYR A 9 20.03 14.28 15.53
CA TYR A 9 20.82 13.73 16.62
C TYR A 9 20.89 12.20 16.59
N GLY A 10 20.24 11.55 15.62
CA GLY A 10 20.13 10.10 15.56
C GLY A 10 19.43 9.51 16.79
N ALA A 11 18.47 10.23 17.38
CA ALA A 11 17.68 9.72 18.49
C ALA A 11 16.41 9.06 17.96
N ASP A 12 16.16 7.81 18.32
CA ASP A 12 14.89 7.12 18.05
C ASP A 12 14.62 6.12 19.17
N GLY A 13 13.84 6.55 20.17
CA GLY A 13 13.51 5.70 21.30
C GLY A 13 12.94 6.47 22.49
N ASN A 14 13.02 5.86 23.67
CA ASN A 14 12.35 6.37 24.86
C ASN A 14 13.22 7.35 25.62
N VAL A 15 12.65 8.49 26.02
CA VAL A 15 13.28 9.40 26.98
C VAL A 15 13.46 8.67 28.31
N THR A 16 14.71 8.60 28.77
CA THR A 16 15.12 7.95 30.02
C THR A 16 15.44 8.96 31.12
N GLU A 17 15.98 10.13 30.77
CA GLU A 17 16.38 11.15 31.72
C GLU A 17 16.20 12.55 31.13
N ILE A 18 15.79 13.49 31.98
CA ILE A 18 15.68 14.91 31.64
C ILE A 18 16.47 15.70 32.70
N SER A 19 17.49 16.41 32.26
CA SER A 19 18.25 17.37 33.06
C SER A 19 17.99 18.81 32.57
N LEU A 20 18.55 19.80 33.27
CA LEU A 20 18.41 21.21 32.86
C LEU A 20 19.02 21.48 31.48
N ALA A 21 20.14 20.83 31.16
CA ALA A 21 20.92 21.09 29.95
C ALA A 21 20.70 20.04 28.84
N THR A 22 20.26 18.83 29.21
CA THR A 22 20.22 17.68 28.30
C THR A 22 19.04 16.77 28.55
N VAL A 23 18.59 16.08 27.51
CA VAL A 23 17.63 14.98 27.56
C VAL A 23 18.33 13.74 27.03
N ARG A 24 18.26 12.63 27.77
CA ARG A 24 18.82 11.35 27.37
C ARG A 24 17.73 10.44 26.82
N VAL A 25 17.93 9.97 25.60
CA VAL A 25 17.06 9.00 24.91
C VAL A 25 17.80 7.67 24.85
N GLN A 26 17.10 6.58 25.16
CA GLN A 26 17.59 5.23 24.89
C GLN A 26 16.97 4.76 23.58
N ASN A 27 17.82 4.51 22.59
CA ASN A 27 17.40 4.08 21.26
C ASN A 27 16.94 2.61 21.27
N TRP A 28 16.25 2.19 20.21
CA TRP A 28 15.79 0.80 20.06
C TRP A 28 16.90 -0.24 20.00
N ASP A 29 18.12 0.16 19.59
CA ASP A 29 19.33 -0.68 19.63
C ASP A 29 20.02 -0.69 21.01
N ASN A 30 19.38 -0.13 22.03
CA ASN A 30 19.84 0.04 23.41
C ASN A 30 21.02 1.03 23.59
N THR A 31 21.40 1.78 22.57
CA THR A 31 22.36 2.88 22.72
C THR A 31 21.71 4.11 23.37
N PHE A 32 22.52 5.05 23.87
CA PHE A 32 22.03 6.31 24.43
C PHE A 32 22.43 7.50 23.58
N THR A 33 21.44 8.35 23.25
CA THR A 33 21.64 9.65 22.61
C THR A 33 21.34 10.76 23.61
N THR A 34 22.24 11.72 23.72
CA THR A 34 22.08 12.89 24.59
C THR A 34 21.80 14.13 23.73
N ILE A 35 20.65 14.75 23.93
CA ILE A 35 20.16 15.89 23.16
C ILE A 35 20.19 17.15 24.04
N PRO A 36 20.80 18.26 23.62
CA PRO A 36 20.72 19.52 24.35
C PRO A 36 19.26 20.03 24.46
N THR A 37 18.84 20.50 25.63
CA THR A 37 17.46 20.98 25.86
C THR A 37 17.06 22.12 24.91
N TYR A 38 17.99 23.00 24.56
CA TYR A 38 17.76 24.06 23.58
C TYR A 38 17.30 23.52 22.20
N SER A 39 17.80 22.35 21.77
CA SER A 39 17.43 21.77 20.47
C SER A 39 15.98 21.28 20.44
N LEU A 40 15.44 20.82 21.57
CA LEU A 40 14.04 20.41 21.67
C LEU A 40 13.05 21.58 21.62
N ILE A 41 13.54 22.80 21.81
CA ILE A 41 12.73 24.03 21.78
C ILE A 41 12.88 24.74 20.42
N SER A 42 14.10 24.73 19.87
CA SER A 42 14.43 25.47 18.65
C SER A 42 14.20 24.68 17.35
N GLU A 43 14.08 23.35 17.43
CA GLU A 43 14.00 22.49 16.25
C GLU A 43 12.79 21.55 16.29
N SER A 44 12.37 21.10 15.11
CA SER A 44 11.28 20.13 14.98
C SER A 44 11.79 18.72 15.20
N PHE A 45 11.06 17.96 16.01
CA PHE A 45 11.25 16.53 16.23
C PHE A 45 9.89 15.83 16.27
N GLN A 46 9.87 14.51 16.15
CA GLN A 46 8.65 13.73 16.23
C GLN A 46 8.42 13.23 17.66
N ASN A 47 7.25 13.51 18.22
CA ASN A 47 6.80 12.89 19.48
C ASN A 47 5.70 11.87 19.17
N TRP A 48 5.97 10.60 19.46
CA TRP A 48 5.08 9.49 19.16
C TRP A 48 3.96 9.30 20.19
N ARG A 49 3.90 10.09 21.26
CA ARG A 49 2.80 10.06 22.25
C ARG A 49 1.44 10.19 21.56
N GLY A 50 1.31 11.07 20.56
CA GLY A 50 0.06 11.20 19.80
C GLY A 50 -0.35 9.92 19.06
N MET A 51 0.60 9.14 18.54
CA MET A 51 0.32 7.82 17.95
C MET A 51 -0.05 6.80 19.04
N GLN A 52 0.65 6.81 20.18
CA GLN A 52 0.37 5.93 21.31
C GLN A 52 -1.02 6.19 21.91
N GLU A 53 -1.48 7.43 21.94
CA GLU A 53 -2.80 7.83 22.43
C GLU A 53 -3.90 7.67 21.38
N SER A 54 -3.56 7.72 20.09
CA SER A 54 -4.54 7.53 19.01
C SER A 54 -5.15 6.12 18.99
N PRO A 55 -6.34 5.95 18.40
CA PRO A 55 -7.02 4.66 18.33
C PRO A 55 -6.32 3.61 17.44
N GLY A 56 -5.35 4.00 16.61
CA GLY A 56 -4.61 3.04 15.77
C GLY A 56 -3.27 3.58 15.25
N ARG A 57 -2.41 2.67 14.75
CA ARG A 57 -1.10 3.03 14.17
C ARG A 57 -1.17 3.00 12.66
N ARG A 58 -0.69 4.06 12.00
CA ARG A 58 -0.83 4.26 10.55
C ARG A 58 0.05 3.28 9.76
N ILE A 59 -0.57 2.56 8.83
CA ILE A 59 0.09 1.81 7.75
C ILE A 59 0.05 2.69 6.50
N LYS A 60 1.21 2.93 5.89
CA LYS A 60 1.34 3.70 4.64
C LYS A 60 2.48 3.11 3.81
N ARG A 61 2.14 2.21 2.88
CA ARG A 61 3.10 1.51 2.00
C ARG A 61 2.46 1.34 0.62
N ALA A 62 3.27 1.06 -0.41
CA ALA A 62 2.77 0.90 -1.78
C ALA A 62 3.37 -0.34 -2.45
N VAL A 63 2.58 -1.00 -3.30
CA VAL A 63 3.05 -1.98 -4.28
C VAL A 63 3.13 -1.32 -5.65
N TYR A 64 4.12 -1.68 -6.46
CA TYR A 64 4.36 -1.05 -7.74
C TYR A 64 3.91 -1.97 -8.87
N ILE A 65 2.95 -1.51 -9.67
CA ILE A 65 2.37 -2.28 -10.78
C ILE A 65 3.05 -1.90 -12.08
N LYS A 66 3.44 -2.89 -12.88
CA LYS A 66 4.02 -2.69 -14.20
C LYS A 66 2.98 -2.05 -15.14
N GLN A 67 3.28 -0.88 -15.68
CA GLN A 67 2.34 -0.07 -16.46
C GLN A 67 1.75 -0.83 -17.66
N ASN A 68 2.56 -1.64 -18.35
CA ASN A 68 2.12 -2.40 -19.53
C ASN A 68 1.21 -3.60 -19.21
N SER A 69 1.03 -3.95 -17.92
CA SER A 69 0.07 -4.97 -17.50
C SER A 69 -1.35 -4.43 -17.34
N VAL A 70 -1.53 -3.11 -17.39
CA VAL A 70 -2.83 -2.46 -17.26
C VAL A 70 -3.61 -2.58 -18.57
N LYS A 71 -4.84 -3.08 -18.50
CA LYS A 71 -5.70 -3.29 -19.66
C LYS A 71 -7.19 -3.12 -19.35
N PHE A 72 -7.98 -2.91 -20.39
CA PHE A 72 -9.43 -3.04 -20.31
C PHE A 72 -9.82 -4.50 -20.08
N MET A 73 -10.91 -4.68 -19.33
CA MET A 73 -11.43 -6.00 -19.01
C MET A 73 -12.39 -6.47 -20.10
N THR A 74 -12.21 -7.71 -20.55
CA THR A 74 -13.19 -8.40 -21.41
C THR A 74 -14.30 -9.01 -20.56
N SER A 75 -15.41 -9.38 -21.20
CA SER A 75 -16.52 -10.09 -20.53
C SER A 75 -16.03 -11.37 -19.86
N GLU A 76 -15.16 -12.13 -20.51
CA GLU A 76 -14.59 -13.38 -19.99
C GLU A 76 -13.73 -13.11 -18.75
N ASN A 77 -12.89 -12.06 -18.77
CA ASN A 77 -12.08 -11.69 -17.60
C ASN A 77 -12.96 -11.25 -16.42
N LEU A 78 -14.09 -10.57 -16.67
CA LEU A 78 -15.02 -10.18 -15.62
C LEU A 78 -15.76 -11.38 -15.02
N GLU A 79 -16.17 -12.36 -15.84
CA GLU A 79 -16.78 -13.59 -15.35
C GLU A 79 -15.83 -14.43 -14.48
N GLU A 80 -14.55 -14.51 -14.86
CA GLU A 80 -13.51 -15.14 -14.03
C GLU A 80 -13.37 -14.41 -12.68
N LEU A 81 -13.26 -13.08 -12.69
CA LEU A 81 -13.11 -12.30 -11.44
C LEU A 81 -14.36 -12.30 -10.57
N LYS A 82 -15.56 -12.55 -11.12
CA LYS A 82 -16.79 -12.75 -10.32
C LYS A 82 -16.72 -13.98 -9.42
N LYS A 83 -15.79 -14.91 -9.63
CA LYS A 83 -15.50 -16.02 -8.71
C LYS A 83 -14.91 -15.53 -7.39
N VAL A 84 -14.30 -14.35 -7.38
CA VAL A 84 -13.76 -13.72 -6.16
C VAL A 84 -14.90 -13.08 -5.36
N ALA A 85 -15.27 -13.71 -4.24
CA ALA A 85 -16.42 -13.32 -3.43
C ALA A 85 -16.44 -11.82 -3.02
N LEU A 86 -15.28 -11.29 -2.61
CA LEU A 86 -15.09 -9.91 -2.12
C LEU A 86 -15.50 -8.83 -3.13
N ILE A 87 -15.41 -9.11 -4.43
CA ILE A 87 -15.63 -8.12 -5.50
C ILE A 87 -16.75 -8.51 -6.44
N LYS A 88 -17.34 -9.70 -6.31
CA LYS A 88 -18.43 -10.18 -7.15
C LYS A 88 -19.56 -9.15 -7.26
N LYS A 89 -20.05 -8.65 -6.12
CA LYS A 89 -21.13 -7.65 -6.07
C LYS A 89 -20.73 -6.35 -6.79
N TYR A 90 -19.51 -5.88 -6.55
CA TYR A 90 -19.00 -4.67 -7.19
C TYR A 90 -18.90 -4.80 -8.70
N ILE A 91 -18.32 -5.91 -9.19
CA ILE A 91 -18.15 -6.14 -10.63
C ILE A 91 -19.51 -6.16 -11.32
N THR A 92 -20.49 -6.87 -10.74
CA THR A 92 -21.85 -6.94 -11.30
C THR A 92 -22.51 -5.58 -11.36
N SER A 93 -22.59 -4.85 -10.24
CA SER A 93 -23.25 -3.54 -10.21
C SER A 93 -22.56 -2.53 -11.11
N ARG A 94 -21.22 -2.53 -11.12
CA ARG A 94 -20.44 -1.61 -11.96
C ARG A 94 -20.59 -1.92 -13.43
N GLN A 95 -20.70 -3.20 -13.81
CA GLN A 95 -20.91 -3.57 -15.21
C GLN A 95 -22.31 -3.17 -15.70
N GLU A 96 -23.33 -3.31 -14.86
CA GLU A 96 -24.69 -2.85 -15.17
C GLU A 96 -24.74 -1.34 -15.43
N GLU A 97 -24.13 -0.53 -14.55
CA GLU A 97 -24.00 0.93 -14.72
C GLU A 97 -23.31 1.30 -16.04
N ILE A 98 -22.22 0.59 -16.36
CA ILE A 98 -21.42 0.82 -17.57
C ILE A 98 -22.23 0.46 -18.82
N ASN A 99 -22.91 -0.68 -18.81
CA ASN A 99 -23.74 -1.13 -19.92
C ASN A 99 -24.87 -0.12 -20.17
N LYS A 100 -25.58 0.29 -19.12
CA LYS A 100 -26.63 1.30 -19.21
C LYS A 100 -26.10 2.61 -19.82
N PHE A 101 -24.99 3.14 -19.29
CA PHE A 101 -24.38 4.36 -19.82
C PHE A 101 -24.02 4.23 -21.31
N ASN A 102 -23.42 3.11 -21.71
CA ASN A 102 -23.01 2.91 -23.10
C ASN A 102 -24.21 2.79 -24.05
N THR A 103 -25.27 2.09 -23.63
CA THR A 103 -26.52 1.95 -24.41
C THR A 103 -27.26 3.28 -24.52
N ASP A 104 -27.45 4.00 -23.41
CA ASP A 104 -28.17 5.28 -23.38
C ASP A 104 -27.50 6.34 -24.28
N ASN A 105 -26.20 6.22 -24.52
CA ASN A 105 -25.41 7.13 -25.35
C ASN A 105 -25.08 6.56 -26.75
N ASN A 106 -25.66 5.42 -27.14
CA ASN A 106 -25.41 4.75 -28.43
C ASN A 106 -23.91 4.59 -28.76
N ILE A 107 -23.11 4.19 -27.78
CA ILE A 107 -21.66 4.06 -27.96
C ILE A 107 -21.34 2.85 -28.85
N ASP A 108 -20.55 3.07 -29.90
CA ASP A 108 -19.94 1.98 -30.66
C ASP A 108 -18.81 1.32 -29.86
N LYS A 109 -19.01 0.04 -29.50
CA LYS A 109 -18.08 -0.78 -28.71
C LYS A 109 -17.10 -1.60 -29.57
N SER A 110 -17.04 -1.36 -30.88
CA SER A 110 -16.03 -1.97 -31.76
C SER A 110 -14.60 -1.78 -31.25
N LEU A 111 -14.32 -0.63 -30.62
CA LEU A 111 -13.07 -0.34 -29.93
C LEU A 111 -13.32 -0.17 -28.42
N PRO A 112 -12.60 -0.89 -27.53
CA PRO A 112 -12.75 -0.73 -26.08
C PRO A 112 -12.41 0.66 -25.55
N LEU A 113 -11.68 1.48 -26.31
CA LEU A 113 -11.42 2.87 -25.94
C LEU A 113 -12.72 3.71 -25.90
N ASN A 114 -13.75 3.29 -26.63
CA ASN A 114 -15.03 3.98 -26.69
C ASN A 114 -15.92 3.63 -25.50
N GLY A 115 -16.55 4.67 -24.96
CA GLY A 115 -17.45 4.60 -23.81
C GLY A 115 -16.74 4.22 -22.52
N ARG A 116 -17.53 3.71 -21.58
CA ARG A 116 -17.01 3.26 -20.27
C ARG A 116 -16.67 1.78 -20.31
N ASN A 117 -15.57 1.44 -19.65
CA ASN A 117 -15.10 0.07 -19.45
C ASN A 117 -14.42 -0.05 -18.09
N GLN A 118 -14.40 -1.26 -17.53
CA GLN A 118 -13.60 -1.56 -16.35
C GLN A 118 -12.16 -1.87 -16.77
N THR A 119 -11.21 -1.58 -15.88
CA THR A 119 -9.80 -1.95 -16.05
C THR A 119 -9.39 -2.91 -14.94
N ASN A 120 -8.45 -3.80 -15.22
CA ASN A 120 -7.91 -4.70 -14.19
C ASN A 120 -7.36 -3.94 -12.99
N LEU A 121 -6.64 -2.84 -13.23
CA LEU A 121 -6.09 -1.97 -12.17
C LEU A 121 -7.20 -1.38 -11.28
N GLY A 122 -8.30 -0.93 -11.89
CA GLY A 122 -9.44 -0.39 -11.16
C GLY A 122 -10.12 -1.44 -10.27
N ILE A 123 -10.30 -2.65 -10.79
CA ILE A 123 -10.90 -3.76 -10.05
C ILE A 123 -9.96 -4.23 -8.93
N PHE A 124 -8.65 -4.37 -9.19
CA PHE A 124 -7.66 -4.72 -8.17
C PHE A 124 -7.65 -3.70 -7.02
N ARG A 125 -7.68 -2.41 -7.34
CA ARG A 125 -7.78 -1.36 -6.31
C ARG A 125 -9.03 -1.53 -5.45
N LYS A 126 -10.17 -1.86 -6.06
CA LYS A 126 -11.41 -2.12 -5.33
C LYS A 126 -11.35 -3.41 -4.51
N TYR A 127 -10.67 -4.44 -5.00
CA TYR A 127 -10.43 -5.67 -4.26
C TYR A 127 -9.66 -5.42 -2.97
N VAL A 128 -8.53 -4.70 -3.05
CA VAL A 128 -7.71 -4.35 -1.87
C VAL A 128 -8.51 -3.49 -0.90
N ASP A 129 -9.30 -2.54 -1.39
CA ASP A 129 -10.21 -1.73 -0.56
C ASP A 129 -11.23 -2.60 0.20
N SER A 130 -11.92 -3.51 -0.50
CA SER A 130 -12.85 -4.45 0.15
C SER A 130 -12.15 -5.36 1.17
N TYR A 131 -10.97 -5.90 0.82
CA TYR A 131 -10.18 -6.76 1.70
C TYR A 131 -9.81 -6.05 3.01
N LEU A 132 -9.32 -4.80 2.95
CA LEU A 132 -8.98 -4.01 4.14
C LEU A 132 -10.20 -3.66 4.99
N ASN A 133 -11.35 -3.40 4.36
CA ASN A 133 -12.61 -3.13 5.07
C ASN A 133 -13.15 -4.36 5.81
N GLU A 134 -12.86 -5.57 5.33
CA GLU A 134 -13.21 -6.82 6.01
C GLU A 134 -12.16 -7.25 7.05
N HIS A 135 -10.90 -6.81 6.90
CA HIS A 135 -9.79 -7.20 7.75
C HIS A 135 -9.99 -6.83 9.24
N SER A 136 -9.86 -7.82 10.13
CA SER A 136 -10.15 -7.68 11.57
C SER A 136 -9.16 -6.77 12.30
N ALA A 137 -7.90 -6.77 11.87
CA ALA A 137 -6.84 -5.96 12.48
C ALA A 137 -6.83 -4.49 12.03
N ILE A 138 -7.67 -4.11 11.05
CA ILE A 138 -7.74 -2.73 10.56
C ILE A 138 -8.80 -1.92 11.33
N HIS A 139 -8.45 -0.69 11.67
CA HIS A 139 -9.31 0.24 12.39
C HIS A 139 -10.29 0.92 11.43
N LYS A 140 -11.54 0.46 11.43
CA LYS A 140 -12.56 0.81 10.42
C LYS A 140 -13.15 2.21 10.57
N GLU A 141 -13.05 2.82 11.75
CA GLU A 141 -13.53 4.19 12.00
C GLU A 141 -12.52 5.27 11.56
N LEU A 142 -11.26 4.87 11.30
CA LEU A 142 -10.25 5.74 10.71
C LEU A 142 -10.27 5.56 9.18
N TYR A 143 -9.62 6.47 8.46
CA TYR A 143 -9.61 6.38 7.00
C TYR A 143 -8.94 5.08 6.53
N ILE A 144 -9.55 4.46 5.52
CA ILE A 144 -8.97 3.38 4.71
C ILE A 144 -8.97 3.92 3.29
N ILE A 145 -7.78 4.07 2.71
CA ILE A 145 -7.58 4.66 1.39
C ILE A 145 -6.69 3.72 0.59
N VAL A 146 -7.22 3.24 -0.54
CA VAL A 146 -6.44 2.56 -1.56
C VAL A 146 -6.47 3.41 -2.83
N ARG A 147 -5.32 3.97 -3.19
CA ARG A 147 -5.19 4.91 -4.32
C ARG A 147 -3.96 4.63 -5.15
N HIS A 148 -3.99 5.08 -6.39
CA HIS A 148 -2.79 5.14 -7.21
C HIS A 148 -2.09 6.49 -6.98
N GLN A 149 -0.76 6.48 -6.94
CA GLN A 149 0.04 7.68 -7.05
C GLN A 149 0.40 7.94 -8.52
N ALA A 150 1.12 9.05 -8.77
CA ALA A 150 1.65 9.32 -10.10
C ALA A 150 2.55 8.15 -10.55
N PRO A 151 2.44 7.71 -11.81
CA PRO A 151 3.36 6.72 -12.36
C PRO A 151 4.82 7.18 -12.25
N THR A 152 5.71 6.24 -11.95
CA THR A 152 7.16 6.45 -11.87
C THR A 152 7.88 5.54 -12.87
N ASP A 153 9.20 5.67 -12.93
CA ASP A 153 10.10 4.73 -13.61
C ASP A 153 9.95 3.28 -13.11
N LYS A 154 9.48 3.11 -11.87
CA LYS A 154 9.18 1.82 -11.23
C LYS A 154 7.74 1.35 -11.41
N GLY A 155 6.96 1.95 -12.30
CA GLY A 155 5.56 1.56 -12.55
C GLY A 155 4.53 2.44 -11.86
N ILE A 156 3.34 1.91 -11.59
CA ILE A 156 2.21 2.64 -10.96
C ILE A 156 2.14 2.23 -9.49
N PRO A 157 2.41 3.15 -8.53
CA PRO A 157 2.31 2.82 -7.12
C PRO A 157 0.83 2.73 -6.72
N ILE A 158 0.43 1.58 -6.15
CA ILE A 158 -0.84 1.40 -5.44
C ILE A 158 -0.56 1.57 -3.95
N GLU A 159 -0.84 2.77 -3.44
CA GLU A 159 -0.66 3.14 -2.05
C GLU A 159 -1.84 2.62 -1.22
N ILE A 160 -1.51 1.87 -0.17
CA ILE A 160 -2.41 1.43 0.88
C ILE A 160 -2.14 2.30 2.10
N LEU A 161 -3.16 3.04 2.51
CA LEU A 161 -3.13 3.96 3.61
C LEU A 161 -4.30 3.63 4.55
N CYS A 162 -4.01 3.02 5.70
CA CYS A 162 -4.99 2.61 6.70
C CYS A 162 -4.38 2.67 8.10
N PHE A 163 -5.11 2.22 9.13
CA PHE A 163 -4.60 2.13 10.49
C PHE A 163 -4.79 0.72 11.05
N SER A 164 -3.76 0.19 11.67
CA SER A 164 -3.83 -1.01 12.52
C SER A 164 -4.50 -0.67 13.85
N ARG A 165 -5.36 -1.56 14.34
CA ARG A 165 -5.91 -1.51 15.70
C ARG A 165 -4.86 -1.79 16.76
N ASP A 166 -3.88 -2.65 16.44
CA ASP A 166 -2.77 -2.95 17.34
C ASP A 166 -1.60 -2.00 17.07
N LYS A 167 -1.18 -1.30 18.13
CA LYS A 167 -0.08 -0.32 18.12
C LYS A 167 1.25 -0.94 18.54
N ARG A 168 1.23 -2.10 19.20
CA ARG A 168 2.43 -2.82 19.66
C ARG A 168 3.30 -3.11 18.45
N TRP A 169 4.59 -2.79 18.57
CA TRP A 169 5.49 -2.80 17.42
C TRP A 169 5.48 -4.14 16.69
N GLU A 170 5.72 -5.24 17.41
CA GLU A 170 5.79 -6.59 16.84
C GLU A 170 4.53 -6.92 16.05
N ASN A 171 3.35 -6.77 16.65
CA ASN A 171 2.07 -7.05 16.00
C ASN A 171 1.79 -6.11 14.84
N PHE A 172 2.14 -4.83 14.95
CA PHE A 172 2.00 -3.86 13.87
C PHE A 172 2.79 -4.30 12.63
N GLU A 173 4.03 -4.76 12.81
CA GLU A 173 4.84 -5.27 11.69
C GLU A 173 4.27 -6.56 11.13
N TYR A 174 3.81 -7.51 11.96
CA TYR A 174 3.15 -8.74 11.49
C TYR A 174 1.90 -8.45 10.68
N ILE A 175 1.00 -7.59 11.19
CA ILE A 175 -0.23 -7.19 10.48
C ILE A 175 0.12 -6.53 9.15
N THR A 176 1.13 -5.67 9.14
CA THR A 176 1.54 -4.98 7.90
C THR A 176 2.12 -5.96 6.89
N ALA A 177 2.95 -6.92 7.33
CA ALA A 177 3.51 -7.95 6.46
C ALA A 177 2.42 -8.84 5.86
N ASP A 178 1.53 -9.38 6.69
CA ASP A 178 0.44 -10.29 6.27
C ASP A 178 -0.49 -9.65 5.22
N ILE A 179 -0.85 -8.38 5.43
CA ILE A 179 -1.64 -7.61 4.45
C ILE A 179 -0.92 -7.52 3.11
N PHE A 180 0.39 -7.21 3.12
CA PHE A 180 1.14 -7.02 1.90
C PHE A 180 1.48 -8.35 1.20
N ASP A 181 1.72 -9.42 1.94
CA ASP A 181 1.88 -10.78 1.40
C ASP A 181 0.64 -11.18 0.60
N HIS A 182 -0.55 -10.98 1.18
CA HIS A 182 -1.81 -11.25 0.51
C HIS A 182 -2.03 -10.35 -0.71
N VAL A 183 -1.80 -9.05 -0.58
CA VAL A 183 -1.94 -8.09 -1.69
C VAL A 183 -1.01 -8.43 -2.85
N ILE A 184 0.24 -8.76 -2.57
CA ILE A 184 1.25 -9.15 -3.57
C ILE A 184 0.82 -10.43 -4.28
N ALA A 185 0.44 -11.47 -3.52
CA ALA A 185 -0.01 -12.74 -4.08
C ALA A 185 -1.29 -12.61 -4.92
N ALA A 186 -2.16 -11.65 -4.60
CA ALA A 186 -3.39 -11.42 -5.34
C ALA A 186 -3.19 -10.77 -6.72
N ILE A 187 -2.10 -10.03 -6.94
CA ILE A 187 -1.86 -9.24 -8.18
C ILE A 187 -2.01 -10.07 -9.47
N PRO A 188 -1.38 -11.25 -9.62
CA PRO A 188 -1.46 -12.03 -10.85
C PRO A 188 -2.88 -12.49 -11.21
N TYR A 189 -3.77 -12.67 -10.23
CA TYR A 189 -5.16 -13.06 -10.47
C TYR A 189 -5.97 -11.99 -11.22
N PHE A 190 -5.51 -10.74 -11.22
CA PHE A 190 -6.09 -9.64 -11.99
C PHE A 190 -5.41 -9.46 -13.36
N GLY A 191 -4.48 -10.35 -13.73
CA GLY A 191 -3.65 -10.20 -14.92
C GLY A 191 -2.74 -8.96 -14.85
N LEU A 192 -2.43 -8.51 -13.63
CA LEU A 192 -1.46 -7.45 -13.36
C LEU A 192 -0.10 -8.07 -13.07
N GLN A 193 0.96 -7.28 -13.20
CA GLN A 193 2.32 -7.69 -12.84
C GLN A 193 2.92 -6.69 -11.86
N LEU A 194 3.67 -7.20 -10.88
CA LEU A 194 4.55 -6.36 -10.08
C LEU A 194 5.69 -5.84 -10.94
N PHE A 195 6.11 -4.61 -10.66
CA PHE A 195 7.35 -4.09 -11.21
C PHE A 195 8.53 -4.70 -10.43
N GLU A 196 9.48 -5.24 -11.19
CA GLU A 196 10.76 -5.71 -10.69
C GLU A 196 11.84 -5.11 -11.60
N SER A 197 12.94 -4.63 -11.00
CA SER A 197 14.10 -4.26 -11.80
C SER A 197 14.80 -5.53 -12.29
N PRO A 198 15.39 -5.52 -13.50
CA PRO A 198 16.12 -6.69 -14.01
C PRO A 198 17.11 -7.21 -12.97
N SER A 199 17.03 -8.50 -12.71
CA SER A 199 17.87 -9.21 -11.75
C SER A 199 18.93 -10.07 -12.46
N GLY A 200 19.88 -10.61 -11.71
CA GLY A 200 20.87 -11.55 -12.26
C GLY A 200 20.23 -12.79 -12.92
N ASP A 201 19.07 -13.23 -12.42
CA ASP A 201 18.35 -14.38 -12.97
C ASP A 201 17.78 -14.08 -14.36
N ASP A 202 17.34 -12.84 -14.61
CA ASP A 202 16.84 -12.40 -15.91
C ASP A 202 17.97 -12.38 -16.95
N ILE A 203 19.16 -11.93 -16.55
CA ILE A 203 20.36 -11.94 -17.38
C ILE A 203 20.78 -13.38 -17.68
N THR A 204 20.76 -14.26 -16.68
CA THR A 204 21.13 -15.67 -16.85
C THR A 204 20.18 -16.38 -17.80
N LYS A 205 18.87 -16.14 -17.70
CA LYS A 205 17.88 -16.65 -18.67
C LYS A 205 18.17 -16.15 -20.09
N LEU A 206 18.52 -14.87 -20.25
CA LEU A 206 18.84 -14.30 -21.56
C LEU A 206 20.04 -15.00 -22.22
N TYR A 207 21.10 -15.27 -21.47
CA TYR A 207 22.28 -15.99 -21.98
C TYR A 207 22.02 -17.49 -22.21
N GLY A 208 21.22 -18.13 -21.36
CA GLY A 208 20.77 -19.51 -21.59
C GLY A 208 20.00 -19.66 -22.91
N PHE A 209 19.11 -18.71 -23.22
CA PHE A 209 18.40 -18.67 -24.50
C PHE A 209 19.30 -18.45 -25.74
N GLN A 210 20.48 -17.86 -25.57
CA GLN A 210 21.45 -17.67 -26.67
C GLN A 210 22.34 -18.88 -26.92
N GLN A 211 22.46 -19.82 -25.98
CA GLN A 211 23.24 -21.05 -26.15
C GLN A 211 22.41 -22.22 -26.69
N GLU A 212 21.08 -22.16 -26.57
CA GLU A 212 20.14 -23.16 -27.07
C GLU A 212 19.63 -22.90 -28.51
N ASN A 213 20.01 -21.77 -29.13
CA ASN A 213 19.72 -21.42 -30.52
C ASN A 213 21.00 -21.32 -31.35
#